data_AF-A0A7K9ALF4-F1
#
_entry.id   AF-A0A7K9ALF4-F1
#
_cell.length_a   1.000
_cell.length_b   1.000
_cell.length_c   1.000
_cell.angle_alpha   90.00
_cell.angle_beta   90.00
_cell.angle_gamma   90.00
#
_symmetry.space_group_name_H-M   'P 1'
#
loop_
_entity.id
_entity.type
_entity.pdbx_description
1 polymer ?
#
loop_
_entity_poly.entity_id
_entity_poly.type
_entity_poly.pdbx_seq_one_letter_code
_entity_poly.pdbx_strand_id
1 'polypeptide(L)'
;YEEARKTDWQRYEEQLAAYKAQLTPAEAAALKEERRRRLAKRRLFREKRELTVLGKPKRPRSGFNIFVSENFQESEGVSPTAKLKYLFEEWRKLSSSQKQPYLQLAEDDKVRYENEMKSWEAKMVELGREDLLRSRKQRPKKKTPETVKKTAETVKKIETAKASPRETTAKLKSKKSEE
;
A
#
# COMPACT_ATOMS: atom_id res chain seq x y z
N TYR A 1 -24.01 6.95 -47.36
CA TYR A 1 -23.39 6.84 -46.02
C TYR A 1 -21.90 6.50 -46.11
N GLU A 2 -21.52 5.48 -46.89
CA GLU A 2 -20.11 5.07 -47.01
C GLU A 2 -19.21 6.13 -47.66
N GLU A 3 -19.70 6.83 -48.69
CA GLU A 3 -18.96 7.91 -49.35
C GLU A 3 -18.70 9.08 -48.39
N ALA A 4 -19.73 9.51 -47.66
CA ALA A 4 -19.60 10.54 -46.61
C ALA A 4 -18.57 10.14 -45.55
N ARG A 5 -18.57 8.87 -45.11
CA ARG A 5 -17.57 8.36 -44.17
C ARG A 5 -16.15 8.41 -44.74
N LYS A 6 -15.96 8.09 -46.03
CA LYS A 6 -14.65 8.18 -46.71
C LYS A 6 -14.17 9.62 -46.80
N THR A 7 -15.05 10.55 -47.18
CA THR A 7 -14.71 11.98 -47.24
C THR A 7 -14.38 12.54 -45.86
N ASP A 8 -15.14 12.16 -44.83
CA ASP A 8 -14.87 12.61 -43.46
C ASP A 8 -13.57 12.03 -42.92
N TRP A 9 -13.22 10.80 -43.31
CA TRP A 9 -11.94 10.20 -42.97
C TRP A 9 -10.76 10.95 -43.61
N GLN A 10 -10.85 11.30 -44.89
CA GLN A 10 -9.83 12.10 -45.57
C GLN A 10 -9.65 13.46 -44.90
N ARG A 11 -10.75 14.17 -44.59
CA ARG A 11 -10.72 15.43 -43.84
C ARG A 11 -10.06 15.27 -42.47
N TYR A 12 -10.38 14.21 -41.75
CA TYR A 12 -9.79 13.92 -40.44
C TYR A 12 -8.28 13.66 -40.54
N GLU A 13 -7.82 12.91 -41.54
CA GLU A 13 -6.40 12.64 -41.75
C GLU A 13 -5.62 13.92 -42.03
N GLU A 14 -6.13 14.79 -42.92
CA GLU A 14 -5.54 16.10 -43.22
C GLU A 14 -5.46 16.98 -41.97
N GLN A 15 -6.56 17.09 -41.21
CA GLN A 15 -6.60 17.87 -39.96
C GLN A 15 -5.65 17.32 -38.90
N LEU A 16 -5.56 16.00 -38.75
CA LEU A 16 -4.67 15.35 -37.79
C LEU A 16 -3.19 15.54 -38.19
N ALA A 17 -2.87 15.51 -39.49
CA ALA A 17 -1.53 15.78 -39.98
C ALA A 17 -1.12 17.23 -39.68
N ALA A 18 -2.00 18.20 -39.97
CA ALA A 18 -1.79 19.60 -39.63
C ALA A 18 -1.61 19.82 -38.11
N TYR A 19 -2.46 19.20 -37.28
CA TYR A 19 -2.37 19.26 -35.82
C TYR A 19 -1.05 18.68 -35.30
N LYS A 20 -0.62 17.53 -35.82
CA LYS A 20 0.66 16.91 -35.43
C LYS A 20 1.87 17.75 -35.85
N ALA A 21 1.81 18.41 -36.99
CA ALA A 21 2.89 19.27 -37.47
C ALA A 21 3.03 20.56 -36.63
N GLN A 22 1.93 21.07 -36.08
CA GLN A 22 1.94 22.22 -35.16
C GLN A 22 2.46 21.89 -33.76
N LEU A 23 2.46 20.61 -33.38
CA LEU A 23 2.75 20.19 -32.02
C LEU A 23 4.25 20.20 -31.72
N THR A 24 4.65 20.79 -30.59
CA THR A 24 6.04 20.72 -30.15
C THR A 24 6.40 19.29 -29.71
N PRO A 25 7.68 18.89 -29.78
CA PRO A 25 8.10 17.56 -29.31
C PRO A 25 7.75 17.30 -27.84
N ALA A 26 7.75 18.34 -26.99
CA ALA A 26 7.40 18.24 -25.59
C ALA A 26 5.89 17.98 -25.38
N GLU A 27 5.03 18.70 -26.10
CA GLU A 27 3.58 18.48 -26.07
C GLU A 27 3.21 17.10 -26.63
N ALA A 28 3.85 16.66 -27.71
CA ALA A 28 3.68 15.32 -28.27
C ALA A 28 4.03 14.22 -27.25
N ALA A 29 5.13 14.39 -26.51
CA ALA A 29 5.52 13.48 -25.44
C ALA A 29 4.50 13.50 -24.28
N ALA A 30 4.01 14.67 -23.88
CA ALA A 30 2.99 14.80 -22.83
C ALA A 30 1.68 14.09 -23.21
N LEU A 31 1.18 14.27 -24.44
CA LEU A 31 -0.01 13.57 -24.94
C LEU A 31 0.19 12.05 -24.98
N LYS A 32 1.39 11.58 -25.39
CA LYS A 32 1.72 10.15 -25.39
C LYS A 32 1.70 9.59 -23.97
N GLU A 33 2.23 10.34 -23.00
CA GLU A 33 2.23 9.95 -21.60
C GLU A 33 0.81 9.91 -21.03
N GLU A 34 0.01 10.94 -21.28
CA GLU A 34 -1.39 11.01 -20.86
C GLU A 34 -2.20 9.84 -21.43
N ARG A 35 -2.06 9.56 -22.73
CA ARG A 35 -2.69 8.39 -23.38
C ARG A 35 -2.26 7.09 -22.71
N ARG A 36 -0.97 6.94 -22.38
CA ARG A 36 -0.46 5.76 -21.66
C ARG A 36 -1.08 5.65 -20.27
N ARG A 37 -1.13 6.74 -19.49
CA ARG A 37 -1.76 6.79 -18.16
C ARG A 37 -3.24 6.42 -18.23
N ARG A 38 -3.97 6.97 -19.20
CA ARG A 38 -5.39 6.68 -19.44
C ARG A 38 -5.63 5.22 -19.79
N LEU A 39 -4.84 4.65 -20.71
CA LEU A 39 -4.97 3.24 -21.09
C LEU A 39 -4.57 2.31 -19.95
N ALA A 40 -3.53 2.64 -19.18
CA ALA A 40 -3.14 1.89 -17.99
C ALA A 40 -4.27 1.89 -16.94
N LYS A 41 -4.85 3.05 -16.65
CA LYS A 41 -6.02 3.18 -15.77
C LYS A 41 -7.17 2.30 -16.27
N ARG A 42 -7.53 2.37 -17.56
CA ARG A 42 -8.59 1.53 -18.14
C ARG A 42 -8.32 0.04 -18.00
N ARG A 43 -7.06 -0.40 -18.22
CA ARG A 43 -6.65 -1.81 -18.02
C ARG A 43 -6.83 -2.23 -16.56
N LEU A 44 -6.34 -1.43 -15.61
CA LEU A 44 -6.47 -1.69 -14.18
C LEU A 44 -7.94 -1.81 -13.73
N PHE A 45 -8.83 -0.93 -14.22
CA PHE A 45 -10.25 -1.02 -13.91
C PHE A 45 -10.92 -2.27 -14.50
N ARG A 46 -10.52 -2.67 -15.71
CA ARG A 46 -11.05 -3.89 -16.35
C ARG A 46 -10.63 -5.14 -15.57
N GLU A 47 -9.35 -5.24 -15.21
CA GLU A 47 -8.82 -6.33 -14.40
C GLU A 47 -9.49 -6.38 -13.01
N LYS A 48 -9.60 -5.23 -12.34
CA LYS A 48 -10.30 -5.16 -11.05
C LYS A 48 -11.75 -5.63 -11.16
N ARG A 49 -12.48 -5.22 -12.20
CA ARG A 49 -13.87 -5.64 -12.42
C ARG A 49 -13.97 -7.14 -12.68
N GLU A 50 -13.08 -7.69 -13.50
CA GLU A 50 -12.99 -9.13 -13.74
C GLU A 50 -12.77 -9.91 -12.44
N LEU A 51 -11.81 -9.49 -11.61
CA LEU A 51 -11.58 -10.10 -10.30
C LEU A 51 -12.79 -10.02 -9.36
N THR A 52 -13.54 -8.91 -9.39
CA THR A 52 -14.79 -8.78 -8.64
C THR A 52 -15.86 -9.75 -9.14
N VAL A 53 -16.02 -9.87 -10.46
CA VAL A 53 -16.99 -10.80 -11.08
C VAL A 53 -16.65 -12.26 -10.77
N LEU A 54 -15.36 -12.60 -10.74
CA LEU A 54 -14.85 -13.92 -10.34
C LEU A 54 -14.93 -14.18 -8.83
N GLY A 55 -15.47 -13.24 -8.04
CA GLY A 55 -15.67 -13.41 -6.61
C GLY A 55 -14.36 -13.49 -5.82
N LYS A 56 -13.30 -12.81 -6.27
CA LYS A 56 -12.00 -12.85 -5.57
C LYS A 56 -12.15 -12.35 -4.12
N PRO A 57 -11.72 -13.14 -3.12
CA PRO A 57 -11.81 -12.75 -1.71
C PRO A 57 -11.20 -11.38 -1.43
N LYS A 58 -11.90 -10.58 -0.62
CA LYS A 58 -11.38 -9.28 -0.16
C LYS A 58 -10.21 -9.49 0.79
N ARG A 59 -9.21 -8.61 0.69
CA ARG A 59 -8.03 -8.62 1.57
C ARG A 59 -8.43 -8.59 3.05
N PRO A 60 -7.60 -9.16 3.94
CA PRO A 60 -7.91 -9.18 5.35
C PRO A 60 -7.91 -7.76 5.92
N ARG A 61 -8.84 -7.48 6.83
CA ARG A 61 -8.98 -6.21 7.51
C ARG A 61 -7.94 -6.12 8.64
N SER A 62 -7.25 -4.98 8.71
CA SER A 62 -6.41 -4.64 9.86
C SER A 62 -7.28 -4.26 11.05
N GLY A 63 -6.77 -4.38 12.28
CA GLY A 63 -7.49 -3.95 13.49
C GLY A 63 -7.91 -2.48 13.41
N PHE A 64 -7.09 -1.62 12.80
CA PHE A 64 -7.48 -0.23 12.53
C PHE A 64 -8.64 -0.12 11.54
N ASN A 65 -8.72 -0.97 10.51
CA ASN A 65 -9.85 -0.95 9.57
C ASN A 65 -11.15 -1.37 10.27
N ILE A 66 -11.07 -2.30 11.21
CA ILE A 66 -12.21 -2.75 12.02
C ILE A 66 -12.66 -1.62 12.94
N PHE A 67 -11.72 -1.02 13.69
CA PHE A 67 -11.98 0.16 14.51
C PHE A 67 -12.63 1.30 13.72
N VAL A 68 -12.08 1.64 12.55
CA VAL A 68 -12.68 2.66 11.67
C VAL A 68 -14.08 2.23 11.25
N SER A 69 -14.31 0.99 10.83
CA SER A 69 -15.66 0.59 10.39
C SER A 69 -16.73 0.71 11.46
N GLU A 70 -16.39 0.51 12.73
CA GLU A 70 -17.30 0.64 13.86
C GLU A 70 -17.51 2.10 14.26
N ASN A 71 -16.44 2.89 14.29
CA ASN A 71 -16.47 4.25 14.85
C ASN A 71 -16.71 5.34 13.77
N PHE A 72 -16.73 5.01 12.47
CA PHE A 72 -16.84 6.00 11.39
C PHE A 72 -18.17 6.74 11.36
N GLN A 73 -19.28 6.06 11.67
CA GLN A 73 -20.60 6.68 11.71
C GLN A 73 -20.71 7.70 12.84
N GLU A 74 -20.22 7.32 14.02
CA GLU A 74 -20.28 8.13 15.26
C GLU A 74 -19.19 9.21 15.32
N SER A 75 -18.13 9.11 14.51
CA SER A 75 -17.04 10.09 14.53
C SER A 75 -17.47 11.48 14.07
N GLU A 76 -16.94 12.48 14.78
CA GLU A 76 -17.09 13.90 14.50
C GLU A 76 -16.33 14.31 13.23
N GLY A 77 -16.98 15.13 12.39
CA GLY A 77 -16.35 15.72 11.21
C GLY A 77 -17.29 15.86 10.02
N VAL A 78 -17.20 17.00 9.33
CA VAL A 78 -18.06 17.32 8.17
C VAL A 78 -17.68 16.49 6.93
N SER A 79 -16.39 16.21 6.75
CA SER A 79 -15.89 15.47 5.60
C SER A 79 -15.38 14.07 5.98
N PRO A 80 -15.53 13.05 5.11
CA PRO A 80 -14.97 11.72 5.33
C PRO A 80 -13.46 11.73 5.63
N THR A 81 -12.73 12.68 5.03
CA THR A 81 -11.29 12.84 5.26
C THR A 81 -10.98 13.41 6.64
N ALA A 82 -11.81 14.33 7.15
CA ALA A 82 -11.67 14.84 8.52
C ALA A 82 -12.00 13.76 9.56
N LYS A 83 -13.10 13.01 9.37
CA LYS A 83 -13.47 11.87 10.22
C LYS A 83 -12.36 10.83 10.32
N LEU A 84 -11.77 10.45 9.18
CA LEU A 84 -10.68 9.46 9.17
C LEU A 84 -9.42 9.97 9.88
N LYS A 85 -9.09 11.25 9.75
CA LYS A 85 -7.97 11.87 10.49
C LYS A 85 -8.23 11.83 12.00
N TYR A 86 -9.43 12.18 12.44
CA TYR A 86 -9.83 12.13 13.84
C TYR A 86 -9.71 10.70 14.40
N LEU A 87 -10.27 9.70 13.72
CA LEU A 87 -10.19 8.29 14.11
C LEU A 87 -8.75 7.77 14.15
N PHE A 88 -7.89 8.24 13.25
CA PHE A 88 -6.48 7.87 13.26
C PHE A 88 -5.77 8.37 14.52
N GLU A 89 -6.03 9.62 14.93
CA GLU A 89 -5.49 10.16 16.18
C GLU A 89 -6.07 9.44 17.40
N GLU A 90 -7.36 9.12 17.39
CA GLU A 90 -8.01 8.38 18.48
C GLU A 90 -7.42 6.97 18.62
N TRP A 91 -7.27 6.26 17.51
CA TRP A 91 -6.60 4.97 17.47
C TRP A 91 -5.17 5.05 18.01
N ARG A 92 -4.43 6.14 17.76
CA ARG A 92 -3.08 6.30 18.32
C ARG A 92 -3.09 6.43 19.84
N LYS A 93 -4.08 7.13 20.41
CA LYS A 93 -4.23 7.34 21.86
C LYS A 93 -4.70 6.08 22.60
N LEU A 94 -5.44 5.18 21.95
CA LEU A 94 -5.90 3.95 22.57
C LEU A 94 -4.74 3.12 23.14
N SER A 95 -4.95 2.57 24.33
CA SER A 95 -3.99 1.69 25.01
C SER A 95 -3.85 0.34 24.30
N SER A 96 -2.83 -0.43 24.67
CA SER A 96 -2.65 -1.79 24.13
C SER A 96 -3.83 -2.71 24.45
N SER A 97 -4.43 -2.58 25.65
CA SER A 97 -5.59 -3.35 26.08
C SER A 97 -6.84 -3.00 25.27
N GLN A 98 -7.09 -1.72 25.04
CA GLN A 98 -8.22 -1.26 24.20
C GLN A 98 -8.08 -1.68 22.74
N LYS A 99 -6.83 -1.83 22.25
CA LYS A 99 -6.55 -2.33 20.90
C LYS A 99 -6.70 -3.84 20.76
N GLN A 100 -6.59 -4.61 21.85
CA GLN A 100 -6.59 -6.08 21.78
C GLN A 100 -7.81 -6.67 21.06
N PRO A 101 -9.06 -6.25 21.33
CA PRO A 101 -10.22 -6.83 20.65
C PRO A 101 -10.15 -6.65 19.13
N TYR A 102 -9.75 -5.46 18.67
CA TYR A 102 -9.59 -5.18 17.24
C TYR A 102 -8.45 -5.97 16.60
N LEU A 103 -7.35 -6.20 17.33
CA LEU A 103 -6.24 -7.01 16.86
C LEU A 103 -6.61 -8.49 16.76
N GLN A 104 -7.39 -9.00 17.71
CA GLN A 104 -7.90 -10.37 17.67
C GLN A 104 -8.85 -10.57 16.49
N LEU A 105 -9.81 -9.66 16.29
CA LEU A 105 -10.70 -9.69 15.11
C LEU A 105 -9.93 -9.60 13.78
N ALA A 106 -8.80 -8.89 13.76
CA ALA A 106 -7.95 -8.82 12.57
C ALA A 106 -7.22 -10.14 12.29
N GLU A 107 -6.83 -10.88 13.33
CA GLU A 107 -6.25 -12.22 13.16
C GLU A 107 -7.32 -13.22 12.70
N ASP A 108 -8.54 -13.14 13.23
CA ASP A 108 -9.67 -13.96 12.77
C ASP A 108 -10.00 -13.66 11.29
N ASP A 109 -10.00 -12.38 10.88
CA ASP A 109 -10.24 -11.98 9.49
C ASP A 109 -9.11 -12.42 8.54
N LYS A 110 -7.89 -12.56 9.06
CA LYS A 110 -6.76 -13.14 8.32
C LYS A 110 -6.97 -14.64 8.09
N VAL A 111 -7.41 -15.39 9.11
CA VAL A 111 -7.76 -16.81 8.97
C VAL A 111 -8.91 -16.98 7.96
N ARG A 112 -9.96 -16.15 8.05
CA ARG A 112 -11.05 -16.10 7.07
C ARG A 112 -10.51 -15.92 5.64
N TYR A 113 -9.67 -14.90 5.43
CA TYR A 113 -9.09 -14.61 4.10
C TYR A 113 -8.25 -15.77 3.57
N GLU A 114 -7.44 -16.42 4.42
CA GLU A 114 -6.61 -17.55 4.01
C GLU A 114 -7.47 -18.74 3.55
N ASN A 115 -8.55 -19.03 4.26
CA ASN A 115 -9.49 -20.10 3.89
C ASN A 115 -10.25 -19.78 2.60
N GLU A 116 -10.83 -18.57 2.50
CA GLU A 116 -11.52 -18.14 1.29
C GLU A 116 -10.59 -18.13 0.06
N MET A 117 -9.33 -17.69 0.23
CA MET A 117 -8.37 -17.68 -0.87
C MET A 117 -7.98 -19.08 -1.31
N LYS A 118 -7.81 -20.05 -0.39
CA LYS A 118 -7.53 -21.44 -0.77
C LYS A 118 -8.66 -22.01 -1.65
N SER A 119 -9.91 -21.83 -1.22
CA SER A 119 -11.07 -22.28 -1.98
C SER A 119 -11.21 -21.55 -3.32
N TRP A 120 -10.97 -20.24 -3.35
CA TRP A 120 -11.02 -19.46 -4.58
C TRP A 120 -9.92 -19.85 -5.57
N GLU A 121 -8.69 -20.06 -5.09
CA GLU A 121 -7.57 -20.50 -5.92
C GLU A 121 -7.82 -21.89 -6.51
N ALA A 122 -8.35 -22.83 -5.72
CA ALA A 122 -8.77 -24.14 -6.23
C ALA A 122 -9.81 -24.01 -7.36
N LYS A 123 -10.82 -23.15 -7.18
CA LYS A 123 -11.82 -22.86 -8.22
C LYS A 123 -11.21 -22.23 -9.48
N MET A 124 -10.20 -21.37 -9.33
CA MET A 124 -9.54 -20.76 -10.50
C MET A 124 -8.74 -21.79 -11.30
N VAL A 125 -8.11 -22.77 -10.64
CA VAL A 125 -7.43 -23.90 -11.30
C VAL A 125 -8.43 -24.75 -12.08
N GLU A 126 -9.57 -25.09 -11.46
CA GLU A 126 -10.64 -25.86 -12.12
C GLU A 126 -11.19 -25.15 -13.38
N LEU A 127 -11.29 -23.82 -13.34
CA LEU A 127 -11.71 -23.00 -14.47
C LEU A 127 -10.58 -22.73 -15.50
N GLY A 128 -9.38 -23.29 -15.32
CA GLY A 128 -8.22 -23.07 -16.20
C GLY A 128 -7.64 -21.65 -16.14
N ARG A 129 -7.97 -20.87 -15.10
CA ARG A 129 -7.53 -19.47 -14.89
C ARG A 129 -6.38 -19.39 -13.89
N GLU A 130 -5.35 -20.19 -14.13
CA GLU A 130 -4.13 -20.23 -13.30
C GLU A 130 -3.37 -18.90 -13.29
N ASP A 131 -3.58 -18.04 -14.29
CA ASP A 131 -3.04 -16.69 -14.39
C ASP A 131 -3.37 -15.81 -13.18
N LEU A 132 -4.46 -16.12 -12.47
CA LEU A 132 -4.97 -15.33 -11.36
C LEU A 132 -4.49 -15.78 -9.97
N LEU A 133 -3.77 -16.90 -9.91
CA LEU A 133 -3.23 -17.47 -8.68
C LEU A 133 -2.16 -16.56 -8.06
N ARG A 134 -2.05 -16.55 -6.73
CA ARG A 134 -0.96 -15.84 -6.06
C ARG A 134 0.35 -16.54 -6.41
N SER A 135 1.27 -15.81 -7.06
CA SER A 135 2.64 -16.30 -7.21
C SER A 135 3.25 -16.52 -5.82
N ARG A 136 3.52 -17.79 -5.47
CA ARG A 136 4.07 -18.22 -4.17
C ARG A 136 5.43 -17.60 -3.84
N LYS A 137 6.10 -16.97 -4.82
CA LYS A 137 7.26 -16.13 -4.56
C LYS A 137 6.79 -14.87 -3.85
N GLN A 138 6.81 -14.92 -2.51
CA GLN A 138 6.90 -13.71 -1.70
C GLN A 138 7.93 -12.80 -2.36
N ARG A 139 7.48 -11.66 -2.88
CA ARG A 139 8.42 -10.65 -3.39
C ARG A 139 9.29 -10.29 -2.19
N PRO A 140 10.62 -10.49 -2.22
CA PRO A 140 11.45 -9.87 -1.21
C PRO A 140 11.13 -8.38 -1.26
N LYS A 141 10.77 -7.78 -0.13
CA LYS A 141 10.61 -6.33 -0.03
C LYS A 141 11.92 -5.75 -0.57
N LYS A 142 11.91 -5.18 -1.78
CA LYS A 142 13.07 -4.45 -2.31
C LYS A 142 13.30 -3.31 -1.33
N LYS A 143 14.24 -3.48 -0.41
CA LYS A 143 14.75 -2.39 0.40
C LYS A 143 15.30 -1.38 -0.60
N THR A 144 14.68 -0.21 -0.69
CA THR A 144 15.26 0.89 -1.47
C THR A 144 16.59 1.26 -0.82
N PRO A 145 17.62 1.66 -1.58
CA PRO A 145 18.94 1.99 -1.02
C PRO A 145 18.88 3.09 0.06
N GLU A 146 17.84 3.93 0.05
CA GLU A 146 17.57 4.95 1.06
C GLU A 146 17.18 4.37 2.44
N THR A 147 16.42 3.26 2.47
CA THR A 147 16.00 2.65 3.75
C THR A 147 17.14 1.90 4.42
N VAL A 148 18.06 1.30 3.65
CA VAL A 148 19.26 0.64 4.18
C VAL A 148 20.24 1.66 4.77
N LYS A 149 20.42 2.81 4.10
CA LYS A 149 21.26 3.91 4.61
C LYS A 149 20.71 4.49 5.92
N LYS A 150 19.39 4.78 5.98
CA LYS A 150 18.77 5.28 7.22
C LYS A 150 18.87 4.28 8.38
N THR A 151 18.71 2.97 8.13
CA THR A 151 18.90 1.96 9.18
C THR A 151 20.36 1.83 9.62
N ALA A 152 21.33 1.91 8.71
CA ALA A 152 22.76 1.85 9.05
C ALA A 152 23.23 3.09 9.81
N GLU A 153 22.70 4.27 9.47
CA GLU A 153 22.99 5.53 10.15
C GLU A 153 22.38 5.58 11.56
N THR A 154 21.19 4.99 11.72
CA THR A 154 20.53 4.86 13.04
C THR A 154 21.27 3.86 13.93
N VAL A 155 21.74 2.73 13.39
CA VAL A 155 22.52 1.73 14.15
C VAL A 155 23.90 2.28 14.52
N LYS A 156 24.60 2.99 13.62
CA LYS A 156 25.86 3.68 13.96
C LYS A 156 25.68 4.74 15.06
N LYS A 157 24.56 5.47 15.05
CA LYS A 157 24.26 6.49 16.08
C LYS A 157 23.94 5.87 17.46
N ILE A 158 23.42 4.64 17.48
CA ILE A 158 23.15 3.90 18.71
C ILE A 158 24.44 3.27 19.26
N GLU A 159 25.33 2.78 18.41
CA GLU A 159 26.64 2.23 18.82
C GLU A 159 27.60 3.30 19.34
N THR A 160 27.63 4.49 18.73
CA THR A 160 28.46 5.60 19.24
C THR A 160 27.93 6.20 20.55
N ALA A 161 26.62 6.12 20.81
CA ALA A 161 26.04 6.55 22.08
C ALA A 161 26.29 5.55 23.24
N LYS A 162 26.64 4.29 22.94
CA LYS A 162 26.88 3.25 23.95
C LYS A 162 28.36 3.11 24.35
N ALA A 163 29.26 3.86 23.71
CA ALA A 163 30.72 3.81 23.94
C ALA A 163 31.26 5.03 24.73
N SER A 164 30.52 5.48 25.75
CA SER A 164 31.08 6.35 26.81
C SER A 164 31.43 5.49 28.03
N PRO A 165 32.71 5.37 28.45
CA PRO A 165 33.08 4.52 29.57
C PRO A 165 32.72 5.20 30.91
N ARG A 166 31.86 4.56 31.70
CA ARG A 166 31.78 4.79 33.14
C ARG A 166 33.02 4.16 33.78
N GLU A 167 33.90 4.98 34.32
CA GLU A 167 34.96 4.50 35.22
C GLU A 167 34.32 3.83 36.44
N THR A 168 34.72 2.58 36.69
CA THR A 168 34.53 1.91 37.98
C THR A 168 35.91 1.51 38.49
N THR A 169 36.45 2.26 39.44
CA THR A 169 37.57 1.82 40.26
C THR A 169 37.02 1.03 41.44
N ALA A 170 37.35 -0.26 41.49
CA ALA A 170 37.16 -1.12 42.65
C ALA A 170 38.54 -1.43 43.23
N LYS A 171 38.76 -1.14 44.53
CA LYS A 171 39.72 -1.89 45.33
C LYS A 171 39.33 -1.95 46.81
N LEU A 172 39.09 -3.19 47.25
CA LEU A 172 38.93 -3.67 48.63
C LEU A 172 40.16 -3.35 49.51
N LYS A 173 39.94 -3.01 50.79
CA LYS A 173 40.22 -3.88 51.98
C LYS A 173 40.07 -3.15 53.34
N SER A 174 39.11 -3.64 54.13
CA SER A 174 39.14 -3.98 55.59
C SER A 174 40.14 -3.34 56.58
N LYS A 175 39.62 -2.78 57.70
CA LYS A 175 39.95 -2.95 59.16
C LYS A 175 39.51 -1.68 59.93
N LYS A 176 38.49 -1.69 60.81
CA LYS A 176 38.38 -2.15 62.23
C LYS A 176 38.91 -1.13 63.26
N SER A 177 38.05 -0.80 64.27
CA SER A 177 38.28 -0.18 65.61
C SER A 177 38.88 1.23 65.66
N GLU A 178 38.69 2.14 66.61
CA GLU A 178 37.86 2.39 67.82
C GLU A 178 38.17 3.87 68.18
N GLU A 179 37.35 4.49 69.04
CA GLU A 179 37.48 5.84 69.64
C GLU A 179 37.27 7.08 68.75
#